data_AF-A0A2D5ANR6-F1
#
_entry.id   AF-A0A2D5ANR6-F1
#
_cell.length_a   1.000
_cell.length_b   1.000
_cell.length_c   1.000
_cell.angle_alpha   90.00
_cell.angle_beta   90.00
_cell.angle_gamma   90.00
#
_symmetry.space_group_name_H-M   'P 1'
#
loop_
_entity.id
_entity.type
_entity.pdbx_description
1 polymer ?
#
loop_
_entity_poly.entity_id
_entity_poly.type
_entity_poly.pdbx_seq_one_letter_code
_entity_poly.pdbx_strand_id
1 'polypeptide(L)' 'MALNEWIDLIIEYKKGTLVISVNGDSATYEDEGVTIINEKDQHGPRFTFKGGEGCRILFDSVRLWDCTE' A
#
# COMPACT_ATOMS: atom_id res chain seq x y z
N MET A 1 13.79 -4.44 11.88
CA MET A 1 12.46 -4.44 12.54
C MET A 1 12.43 -5.56 13.56
N ALA A 2 11.92 -5.31 14.77
CA ALA A 2 11.62 -6.34 15.73
C ALA A 2 10.20 -6.90 15.49
N LEU A 3 9.96 -8.15 15.92
CA LEU A 3 8.62 -8.75 15.85
C LEU A 3 7.72 -8.13 16.92
N ASN A 4 6.42 -7.99 16.63
CA ASN A 4 5.37 -7.48 17.53
C ASN A 4 5.44 -5.97 17.86
N GLU A 5 6.08 -5.17 17.01
CA GLU A 5 6.02 -3.71 17.08
C GLU A 5 5.07 -3.16 16.01
N TRP A 6 4.46 -2.02 16.31
CA TRP A 6 3.72 -1.26 15.29
C TRP A 6 4.68 -0.74 14.24
N ILE A 7 4.24 -0.77 12.99
CA ILE A 7 4.94 -0.13 11.89
C ILE A 7 4.07 0.99 11.35
N ASP A 8 4.70 2.12 11.02
CA ASP A 8 4.12 3.11 10.15
C ASP A 8 4.37 2.68 8.71
N LEU A 9 3.29 2.44 7.96
CA LEU A 9 3.35 1.99 6.57
C LEU A 9 2.62 3.01 5.70
N ILE A 10 3.37 3.66 4.81
CA ILE A 10 2.83 4.55 3.79
C ILE A 10 3.10 3.92 2.44
N ILE A 11 2.05 3.82 1.63
CA ILE A 11 2.16 3.36 0.24
C ILE A 11 1.57 4.46 -0.64
N GLU A 12 2.40 5.02 -1.51
CA GLU A 12 1.98 6.03 -2.47
C GLU A 12 1.99 5.42 -3.88
N TYR A 13 0.82 5.46 -4.52
CA TYR A 13 0.66 5.02 -5.89
C TYR A 13 0.53 6.22 -6.81
N LYS A 14 1.45 6.31 -7.76
CA LYS A 14 1.34 7.16 -8.95
C LYS A 14 1.51 6.27 -10.17
N LYS A 15 0.82 6.56 -11.27
CA LYS A 15 1.04 5.78 -12.51
C LYS A 15 2.53 5.81 -12.87
N GLY A 16 3.16 4.65 -13.00
CA GLY A 16 4.59 4.52 -13.27
C GLY A 16 5.50 4.50 -12.04
N THR A 17 4.99 4.80 -10.83
CA THR A 17 5.83 4.97 -9.63
C THR A 17 5.11 4.49 -8.37
N LEU A 18 5.78 3.64 -7.60
CA LEU A 18 5.32 3.17 -6.29
C LEU A 18 6.35 3.59 -5.24
N VAL A 19 5.90 4.28 -4.19
CA VAL A 19 6.72 4.54 -3.00
C VAL A 19 6.19 3.69 -1.86
N ILE A 20 7.09 2.98 -1.18
CA ILE A 20 6.78 2.27 0.05
C ILE A 20 7.70 2.83 1.14
N SER A 21 7.10 3.35 2.20
CA SER A 21 7.81 3.83 3.38
C SER A 21 7.44 2.99 4.59
N VAL A 22 8.44 2.55 5.33
CA VAL A 22 8.28 1.79 6.57
C VAL A 22 9.04 2.51 7.67
N ASN A 23 8.32 2.99 8.68
CA ASN A 23 8.89 3.74 9.81
C ASN A 23 9.76 4.94 9.36
N GLY A 24 9.36 5.62 8.28
CA GLY A 24 10.07 6.76 7.71
C GLY A 24 11.17 6.40 6.71
N ASP A 25 11.60 5.14 6.64
CA ASP A 25 12.56 4.68 5.63
C ASP A 25 11.82 4.30 4.35
N SER A 26 12.08 5.04 3.27
CA SER A 26 11.35 4.92 2.00
C SER A 26 12.18 4.32 0.86
N ALA A 27 11.51 3.53 0.02
CA ALA A 27 12.02 3.09 -1.28
C ALA A 27 11.05 3.46 -2.40
N THR A 28 11.60 3.90 -3.53
CA THR A 28 10.84 4.22 -4.76
C THR A 28 11.10 3.15 -5.80
N TYR A 29 10.02 2.68 -6.43
CA TYR A 29 10.03 1.70 -7.50
C TYR A 29 9.39 2.31 -8.74
N GLU A 30 10.11 2.29 -9.86
CA GLU A 30 9.64 2.82 -11.13
C GLU A 30 9.42 1.68 -12.13
N ASP A 31 8.18 1.56 -12.63
CA ASP A 31 7.80 0.57 -13.63
C ASP A 31 6.50 1.03 -14.32
N GLU A 32 6.43 0.97 -15.65
CA GLU A 32 5.27 1.42 -16.43
C GLU A 32 3.98 0.67 -16.09
N GLY A 33 4.08 -0.56 -15.58
CA GLY A 33 2.98 -1.39 -15.13
C GLY A 33 2.43 -1.00 -13.75
N VAL A 34 3.07 -0.10 -13.01
CA VAL A 34 2.52 0.41 -11.74
C VAL A 34 1.28 1.24 -12.03
N THR A 35 0.11 0.73 -11.64
CA THR A 35 -1.17 1.42 -11.77
C THR A 35 -2.20 0.85 -10.78
N ILE A 36 -3.12 1.69 -10.31
CA ILE A 36 -4.32 1.26 -9.58
C ILE A 36 -5.52 1.05 -10.53
N ILE A 37 -5.38 1.46 -11.78
CA ILE A 37 -6.44 1.38 -12.79
C ILE A 37 -6.46 -0.02 -13.38
N ASN A 38 -7.59 -0.71 -13.20
CA ASN A 38 -7.88 -1.98 -13.86
C ASN A 38 -9.17 -1.82 -14.67
N GLU A 39 -9.03 -1.79 -15.99
CA GLU A 39 -10.17 -1.59 -16.93
C GLU A 39 -11.21 -2.72 -16.84
N LYS A 40 -10.85 -3.87 -16.29
CA LYS A 40 -11.74 -5.02 -16.12
C LYS A 40 -12.46 -5.03 -14.77
N ASP A 41 -12.12 -4.10 -13.86
CA ASP A 41 -12.75 -4.03 -12.54
C ASP A 41 -14.08 -3.27 -12.63
N GLN A 42 -15.18 -3.94 -12.30
CA GLN A 42 -16.53 -3.38 -12.33
C GLN A 42 -16.81 -2.43 -11.15
N HIS A 43 -15.99 -2.47 -10.11
CA HIS A 43 -16.18 -1.72 -8.87
C HIS A 43 -15.10 -0.67 -8.64
N GLY A 44 -14.19 -0.50 -9.62
CA GLY A 44 -13.06 0.41 -9.52
C GLY A 44 -11.92 -0.14 -8.67
N PRO A 45 -10.88 0.67 -8.42
CA PRO A 45 -9.70 0.26 -7.66
C PRO A 45 -10.07 -0.18 -6.24
N ARG A 46 -9.49 -1.30 -5.79
CA ARG A 46 -9.71 -1.86 -4.44
C ARG A 46 -8.39 -2.00 -3.71
N PHE A 47 -8.36 -1.56 -2.46
CA PHE A 47 -7.26 -1.83 -1.55
C PHE A 47 -7.60 -3.02 -0.65
N THR A 48 -6.76 -4.05 -0.67
CA THR A 48 -7.02 -5.31 0.06
C THR A 48 -5.86 -5.66 0.97
N PHE A 49 -6.16 -5.95 2.23
CA PHE A 49 -5.23 -6.62 3.13
C PHE A 49 -5.37 -8.13 2.99
N LYS A 50 -4.25 -8.83 2.77
CA LYS A 50 -4.23 -10.29 2.66
C LYS A 50 -3.44 -10.88 3.82
N GLY A 51 -4.02 -11.87 4.50
CA GLY A 51 -3.36 -12.67 5.53
C GLY A 51 -3.22 -14.14 5.11
N GLY A 52 -2.27 -14.85 5.71
CA GLY A 52 -2.10 -16.30 5.56
C GLY A 52 -2.84 -17.10 6.63
N GLU A 53 -2.92 -18.42 6.44
CA GLU A 53 -3.52 -19.34 7.42
C GLU A 53 -2.76 -19.27 8.77
N GLY A 54 -3.52 -19.15 9.87
CA GLY A 54 -2.94 -19.07 11.22
C GLY A 54 -2.26 -17.73 11.57
N CYS A 55 -2.25 -16.75 10.67
CA CYS A 55 -1.69 -15.43 10.93
C CYS A 55 -2.73 -14.48 11.52
N ARG A 56 -2.33 -13.71 12.54
CA ARG A 56 -3.07 -12.51 12.99
C ARG A 56 -2.28 -11.28 12.58
N ILE A 57 -2.85 -10.48 11.68
CA ILE A 57 -2.28 -9.19 11.28
C ILE A 57 -3.20 -8.12 11.83
N LEU A 58 -2.62 -7.14 12.52
CA LEU A 58 -3.36 -6.00 13.07
C LEU A 58 -3.06 -4.78 12.22
N PHE A 59 -4.14 -4.12 11.78
CA PHE A 59 -4.08 -2.82 11.13
C PHE A 59 -4.81 -1.85 12.03
N ASP A 60 -4.19 -0.71 12.28
CA ASP A 60 -4.80 0.41 12.98
C ASP A 60 -4.65 1.69 12.15
N SER A 61 -5.56 2.64 12.33
CA SER A 61 -5.52 3.96 11.71
C SER A 61 -5.35 3.99 10.19
N VAL A 62 -5.95 3.03 9.46
CA VAL A 62 -5.93 2.99 8.00
C VAL A 62 -6.61 4.21 7.41
N ARG A 63 -5.89 4.97 6.58
CA ARG A 63 -6.39 6.14 5.87
C ARG A 63 -6.05 6.03 4.40
N LEU A 64 -7.01 6.43 3.56
CA LEU A 64 -6.80 6.66 2.14
C LEU A 64 -6.96 8.15 1.92
N TRP A 65 -5.99 8.77 1.28
CA TRP A 65 -6.05 10.16 0.86
C TRP A 65 -5.91 10.25 -0.65
N ASP A 66 -6.50 11.29 -1.23
CA ASP A 66 -6.21 11.65 -2.60
C ASP A 66 -4.86 12.37 -2.63
N CYS A 67 -3.99 11.97 -3.56
CA CYS A 67 -2.72 12.64 -3.79
C CYS A 67 -2.95 13.80 -4.77
N THR A 68 -3.87 14.71 -4.44
CA THR A 68 -4.00 15.98 -5.14
C THR A 68 -2.91 16.92 -4.64
N GLU A 69 -2.18 17.55 -5.56
CA GLU A 69 -1.33 18.70 -5.25
C GLU A 69 -2.13 19.84 -4.59
#